data_AF-A0AAQ4NRE6-F1
#
_entry.id   AF-A0AAQ4NRE6-F1
#
_cell.length_a   1.000
_cell.length_b   1.000
_cell.length_c   1.000
_cell.angle_alpha   90.00
_cell.angle_beta   90.00
_cell.angle_gamma   90.00
#
_symmetry.space_group_name_H-M   'P 1'
#
loop_
_entity.id
_entity.type
_entity.pdbx_description
1 polymer ?
#
loop_
_entity_poly.entity_id
_entity_poly.type
_entity_poly.pdbx_seq_one_letter_code
_entity_poly.pdbx_strand_id
1 'polypeptide(L)'
;MQWRRHVAGVAFTAVFVVSYFTNKFVLSVLKFTYPTLFQGWQTFIGAALLLLCGRFGWVEMSRISRSAALSWLPGSVLFVGNIYAGSRALSHIDIPVFFTLQNSSHVVSYVLLKVVKREHLLHAALSHQPPLS
;
A
#
# COMPACT_ATOMS: atom_id res chain seq x y z
N MET A 1 3.07 24.52 -12.16
CA MET A 1 3.12 23.06 -11.94
C MET A 1 3.35 22.64 -10.47
N GLN A 2 4.11 23.39 -9.66
CA GLN A 2 4.34 23.08 -8.23
C GLN A 2 3.08 23.21 -7.36
N TRP A 3 2.25 24.26 -7.55
CA TRP A 3 1.02 24.48 -6.78
C TRP A 3 0.05 23.28 -6.79
N ARG A 4 -0.21 22.69 -7.96
CA ARG A 4 -1.07 21.50 -8.08
C ARG A 4 -0.53 20.30 -7.30
N ARG A 5 0.79 20.14 -7.25
CA ARG A 5 1.45 19.07 -6.47
C ARG A 5 1.30 19.32 -4.97
N HIS A 6 1.45 20.56 -4.52
CA HIS A 6 1.23 20.93 -3.12
C HIS A 6 -0.22 20.73 -2.69
N VAL A 7 -1.19 21.17 -3.51
CA VAL A 7 -2.61 20.97 -3.25
C VAL A 7 -2.95 19.47 -3.18
N ALA A 8 -2.47 18.67 -4.14
CA ALA A 8 -2.66 17.23 -4.11
C ALA A 8 -2.02 16.58 -2.87
N GLY A 9 -0.83 17.03 -2.47
CA GLY A 9 -0.18 16.58 -1.24
C GLY A 9 -0.98 16.89 0.02
N VAL A 10 -1.47 18.12 0.16
CA VAL A 10 -2.32 18.53 1.29
C VAL A 10 -3.62 17.73 1.32
N ALA A 11 -4.29 17.58 0.17
CA ALA A 11 -5.51 16.80 0.06
C ALA A 11 -5.26 15.33 0.44
N PHE A 12 -4.17 14.74 -0.05
CA PHE A 12 -3.76 13.39 0.31
C PHE A 12 -3.53 13.26 1.82
N THR A 13 -2.75 14.16 2.43
CA THR A 13 -2.46 14.13 3.87
C THR A 13 -3.73 14.28 4.70
N ALA A 14 -4.63 15.20 4.33
CA ALA A 14 -5.88 15.39 5.05
C ALA A 14 -6.77 14.13 5.00
N VAL A 15 -6.98 13.57 3.81
CA VAL A 15 -7.77 12.34 3.63
C VAL A 15 -7.12 11.16 4.36
N PHE A 16 -5.79 11.06 4.31
CA PHE A 16 -5.02 10.03 5.00
C PHE A 16 -5.26 10.10 6.51
N VAL A 17 -5.04 11.27 7.14
CA VAL A 17 -5.22 11.43 8.59
C VAL A 17 -6.67 11.13 9.00
N VAL A 18 -7.65 11.70 8.31
CA VAL A 18 -9.07 11.46 8.59
C VAL A 18 -9.40 9.97 8.50
N SER A 19 -8.91 9.28 7.47
CA SER A 19 -9.13 7.84 7.29
C SER A 19 -8.61 7.02 8.47
N TYR A 20 -7.42 7.34 9.01
CA TYR A 20 -6.89 6.63 10.18
C TYR A 20 -7.69 6.86 11.44
N PHE A 21 -8.15 8.09 11.68
CA PHE A 21 -9.03 8.38 12.82
C PHE A 21 -10.37 7.66 12.70
N THR A 22 -10.99 7.68 11.51
CA THR A 22 -12.22 6.92 11.25
C THR A 22 -12.02 5.43 11.44
N ASN A 23 -10.93 4.86 10.92
CA ASN A 23 -10.61 3.45 11.08
C ASN A 23 -10.39 3.09 12.56
N LYS A 24 -9.65 3.92 13.32
CA LYS A 24 -9.46 3.72 14.76
C LYS A 24 -10.80 3.75 15.50
N PHE A 25 -11.66 4.72 15.17
CA PHE A 25 -12.98 4.85 15.78
C PHE A 25 -13.84 3.60 15.53
N VAL A 26 -13.93 3.13 14.27
CA VAL A 26 -14.71 1.94 13.91
C VAL A 26 -14.16 0.68 14.59
N LEU A 27 -12.84 0.50 14.58
CA LEU A 27 -12.21 -0.73 15.07
C LEU A 27 -12.11 -0.77 16.60
N SER A 28 -11.88 0.36 17.25
CA SER A 28 -11.60 0.43 18.69
C SER A 28 -12.82 0.88 19.50
N VAL A 29 -13.50 1.95 19.07
CA VAL A 29 -14.64 2.52 19.81
C VAL A 29 -15.93 1.77 19.53
N LEU A 30 -16.24 1.53 18.25
CA LEU A 30 -17.40 0.72 17.85
C LEU A 30 -17.19 -0.79 18.09
N LYS A 31 -15.96 -1.19 18.44
CA LYS A 31 -15.56 -2.59 18.68
C LYS A 31 -15.95 -3.52 17.52
N PHE A 32 -15.76 -3.06 16.29
CA PHE A 32 -16.03 -3.89 15.13
C PHE A 32 -15.05 -5.07 15.06
N THR A 33 -15.53 -6.27 15.38
CA THR A 33 -14.70 -7.47 15.59
C THR A 33 -14.01 -8.00 14.33
N TYR A 34 -14.47 -7.61 13.14
CA TYR A 34 -14.04 -8.20 11.86
C TYR A 34 -13.30 -7.20 10.95
N PRO A 35 -12.01 -6.90 11.20
CA PRO A 35 -11.26 -5.93 10.42
C PRO A 35 -11.15 -6.31 8.93
N THR A 36 -11.15 -7.60 8.59
CA THR A 36 -11.15 -8.08 7.20
C THR A 36 -12.44 -7.76 6.46
N LEU A 37 -13.60 -7.86 7.12
CA LEU A 37 -14.89 -7.48 6.54
C LEU A 37 -14.96 -5.97 6.33
N PHE A 38 -14.48 -5.19 7.29
CA PHE A 38 -14.42 -3.73 7.16
C PHE A 38 -13.49 -3.29 6.01
N GLN A 39 -12.33 -3.92 5.89
CA GLN A 39 -11.40 -3.70 4.79
C GLN A 39 -11.97 -4.13 3.43
N GLY A 40 -12.66 -5.26 3.39
CA GLY A 40 -13.38 -5.73 2.20
C GLY A 40 -14.46 -4.74 1.76
N TRP A 41 -15.22 -4.20 2.72
CA TRP A 41 -16.22 -3.16 2.47
C TRP A 41 -15.61 -1.88 1.92
N GLN A 42 -14.52 -1.38 2.50
CA GLN A 42 -13.80 -0.20 1.98
C GLN A 42 -13.31 -0.41 0.55
N THR A 43 -12.74 -1.58 0.27
CA THR A 43 -12.25 -1.94 -1.07
C THR A 43 -13.41 -2.02 -2.06
N PHE A 44 -14.55 -2.60 -1.67
CA PHE A 44 -15.74 -2.70 -2.50
C PHE A 44 -16.30 -1.31 -2.86
N ILE A 45 -16.47 -0.44 -1.86
CA ILE A 45 -16.96 0.93 -2.11
C ILE A 45 -15.97 1.70 -2.99
N GLY A 46 -14.65 1.58 -2.74
CA GLY A 46 -13.63 2.19 -3.58
C GLY A 46 -13.69 1.70 -5.03
N ALA A 47 -13.86 0.40 -5.25
CA ALA A 47 -14.01 -0.18 -6.57
C ALA A 47 -15.31 0.28 -7.27
N ALA A 48 -16.43 0.31 -6.55
CA ALA A 48 -17.70 0.78 -7.08
C ALA A 48 -17.62 2.26 -7.52
N LEU A 49 -17.02 3.12 -6.70
CA LEU A 49 -16.79 4.52 -7.02
C LEU A 49 -15.85 4.67 -8.23
N LEU A 50 -14.77 3.89 -8.30
CA LEU A 50 -13.84 3.93 -9.43
C LEU A 50 -14.53 3.52 -10.74
N LEU A 51 -15.33 2.45 -10.72
CA LEU A 51 -16.10 2.00 -11.88
C LEU A 51 -17.13 3.04 -12.31
N LEU A 52 -17.79 3.70 -11.36
CA LEU A 52 -18.75 4.78 -11.63
C LEU A 52 -18.06 6.00 -12.26
N CYS A 53 -16.92 6.43 -11.70
CA CYS A 53 -16.09 7.49 -12.28
C CYS A 53 -15.60 7.14 -13.69
N GLY A 54 -15.21 5.89 -13.92
CA GLY A 54 -14.86 5.38 -15.25
C GLY A 54 -16.05 5.41 -16.21
N ARG A 55 -17.25 5.10 -15.74
CA ARG A 55 -18.48 5.16 -16.54
C ARG A 55 -18.84 6.60 -16.94
N PHE A 56 -18.58 7.57 -16.07
CA PHE A 56 -18.75 9.00 -16.35
C PHE A 56 -17.60 9.63 -17.15
N GLY A 57 -16.55 8.86 -17.48
CA GLY A 57 -15.38 9.37 -18.20
C GLY A 57 -14.49 10.29 -17.36
N TRP A 58 -14.65 10.30 -16.03
CA TRP A 58 -13.80 11.09 -15.13
C TRP A 58 -12.42 10.45 -14.91
N VAL A 59 -12.31 9.14 -15.13
CA VAL A 59 -11.07 8.38 -15.00
C VAL A 59 -10.89 7.47 -16.21
N GLU A 60 -9.68 7.47 -16.78
CA GLU A 60 -9.31 6.55 -17.85
C GLU A 60 -9.06 5.15 -17.26
N MET A 61 -9.89 4.18 -17.65
CA MET A 61 -9.78 2.80 -17.18
C MET A 61 -8.88 1.99 -18.10
N SER A 62 -7.70 1.61 -17.61
CA SER A 62 -6.79 0.72 -18.35
C SER A 62 -7.29 -0.73 -18.34
N ARG A 63 -7.13 -1.43 -19.47
CA ARG A 63 -7.43 -2.86 -19.56
C ARG A 63 -6.24 -3.66 -19.05
N ILE A 64 -6.44 -4.39 -17.95
CA ILE A 64 -5.43 -5.30 -17.41
C ILE A 64 -5.57 -6.67 -18.10
N SER A 65 -4.50 -7.18 -18.69
CA SER A 65 -4.47 -8.53 -19.26
C SER A 65 -4.49 -9.59 -18.15
N ARG A 66 -4.95 -10.81 -18.45
CA ARG A 66 -4.96 -11.91 -17.46
C ARG A 66 -3.56 -12.24 -16.95
N SER A 67 -2.55 -12.21 -17.82
CA SER A 67 -1.15 -12.43 -17.45
C SER A 67 -0.61 -11.33 -16.54
N ALA A 68 -0.95 -10.07 -16.79
CA ALA A 68 -0.62 -8.96 -15.91
C ALA A 68 -1.34 -9.09 -14.56
N ALA A 69 -2.62 -9.46 -14.54
CA ALA A 69 -3.33 -9.68 -13.28
C ALA A 69 -2.67 -10.79 -12.43
N LEU A 70 -2.24 -11.89 -13.07
CA LEU A 70 -1.54 -12.98 -12.39
C LEU A 70 -0.17 -12.56 -11.85
N SER A 71 0.60 -11.76 -12.60
CA SER A 71 1.91 -11.27 -12.10
C SER A 71 1.77 -10.31 -10.92
N TRP A 72 0.61 -9.67 -10.76
CA TRP A 72 0.29 -8.81 -9.62
C TRP A 72 -0.19 -9.57 -8.37
N LEU A 73 -0.52 -10.86 -8.48
CA LEU A 73 -1.05 -11.64 -7.35
C LEU A 73 -0.11 -11.67 -6.14
N PRO A 74 1.20 -11.95 -6.28
CA PRO A 74 2.10 -11.99 -5.11
C PRO A 74 2.14 -10.63 -4.39
N GLY A 75 2.22 -9.54 -5.14
CA GLY A 75 2.18 -8.18 -4.60
C GLY A 75 0.84 -7.87 -3.93
N SER A 76 -0.27 -8.32 -4.52
CA SER A 76 -1.62 -8.12 -3.98
C SER A 76 -1.80 -8.86 -2.65
N VAL A 77 -1.29 -10.09 -2.53
CA VAL A 77 -1.34 -10.87 -1.28
C VAL A 77 -0.53 -10.17 -0.17
N LEU A 78 0.68 -9.72 -0.48
CA LEU A 78 1.51 -8.96 0.46
C LEU A 78 0.83 -7.64 0.88
N PHE A 79 0.19 -6.96 -0.08
CA PHE A 79 -0.55 -5.74 0.19
C PHE A 79 -1.71 -6.00 1.15
N VAL A 80 -2.53 -7.03 0.91
CA VAL A 80 -3.63 -7.45 1.79
C VAL A 80 -3.13 -7.79 3.20
N GLY A 81 -2.01 -8.51 3.30
CA GLY A 81 -1.38 -8.81 4.59
C GLY A 81 -0.95 -7.53 5.33
N ASN A 82 -0.35 -6.58 4.63
CA ASN A 82 0.06 -5.30 5.19
C ASN A 82 -1.12 -4.47 5.74
N ILE A 83 -2.21 -4.34 4.97
CA ILE A 83 -3.39 -3.57 5.41
C ILE A 83 -4.17 -4.28 6.52
N TYR A 84 -4.17 -5.62 6.57
CA TYR A 84 -4.74 -6.39 7.68
C TYR A 84 -3.94 -6.20 8.96
N ALA A 85 -2.61 -6.37 8.89
CA ALA A 85 -1.71 -6.14 10.01
C ALA A 85 -1.82 -4.69 10.51
N GLY A 86 -1.90 -3.72 9.60
CA GLY A 86 -2.14 -2.32 9.90
C GLY A 86 -3.46 -2.09 10.62
N SER A 87 -4.56 -2.68 10.15
CA SER A 87 -5.88 -2.56 10.79
C SER A 87 -5.90 -3.16 12.19
N ARG A 88 -5.28 -4.34 12.38
CA ARG A 88 -5.13 -4.98 13.69
C ARG A 88 -4.23 -4.17 14.63
N ALA A 89 -3.10 -3.67 14.15
CA ALA A 89 -2.26 -2.80 14.96
C ALA A 89 -3.06 -1.56 15.38
N LEU A 90 -3.68 -0.87 14.43
CA LEU A 90 -4.46 0.35 14.68
C LEU A 90 -5.59 0.13 15.69
N SER A 91 -6.24 -1.04 15.73
CA SER A 91 -7.26 -1.32 16.75
C SER A 91 -6.70 -1.37 18.17
N HIS A 92 -5.46 -1.84 18.35
CA HIS A 92 -4.84 -2.09 19.65
C HIS A 92 -3.88 -0.98 20.14
N ILE A 93 -3.15 -0.30 19.26
CA ILE A 93 -2.17 0.74 19.63
C ILE A 93 -2.72 2.14 19.37
N ASP A 94 -2.19 3.13 20.07
CA ASP A 94 -2.56 4.53 19.88
C ASP A 94 -2.03 5.08 18.56
N ILE A 95 -2.77 6.03 17.98
CA ILE A 95 -2.48 6.63 16.68
C ILE A 95 -1.05 7.21 16.59
N PRO A 96 -0.52 7.93 17.60
CA PRO A 96 0.85 8.45 17.53
C PRO A 96 1.91 7.33 17.41
N VAL A 97 1.76 6.25 18.19
CA VAL A 97 2.66 5.09 18.14
C VAL A 97 2.50 4.33 16.82
N PHE A 98 1.29 4.24 16.31
CA PHE A 98 1.04 3.65 15.00
C PHE A 98 1.79 4.42 13.90
N PHE A 99 1.74 5.74 13.90
CA PHE A 99 2.45 6.55 12.90
C PHE A 99 3.97 6.47 13.01
N THR A 100 4.55 6.38 14.21
CA THR A 100 6.01 6.20 14.34
C THR A 100 6.46 4.86 13.76
N LEU A 101 5.70 3.78 14.01
CA LEU A 101 5.95 2.47 13.42
C LEU A 101 5.73 2.46 11.90
N GLN A 102 4.71 3.15 11.40
CA GLN A 102 4.48 3.27 9.96
C GLN A 102 5.65 4.01 9.29
N ASN A 103 6.17 5.07 9.91
CA ASN A 103 7.30 5.84 9.38
C ASN A 103 8.62 5.05 9.39
N SER A 104 8.85 4.19 10.39
CA SER A 104 10.05 3.36 10.44
C SER A 104 10.13 2.33 9.30
N SER A 105 8.98 1.97 8.71
CA SER A 105 8.93 1.08 7.54
C SER A 105 9.74 1.61 6.36
N HIS A 106 9.87 2.93 6.19
CA HIS A 106 10.69 3.53 5.14
C HIS A 106 12.18 3.16 5.28
N VAL A 107 12.68 3.10 6.52
CA VAL A 107 14.06 2.71 6.80
C VAL A 107 14.26 1.24 6.47
N VAL A 108 13.31 0.39 6.88
CA VAL A 108 13.33 -1.05 6.58
C VAL A 108 13.29 -1.29 5.07
N SER A 109 12.37 -0.64 4.35
CA SER A 109 12.28 -0.72 2.89
C SER A 109 13.57 -0.25 2.21
N TYR A 110 14.18 0.83 2.70
CA TYR A 110 15.46 1.30 2.17
C TYR A 110 16.59 0.27 2.35
N VAL A 111 16.69 -0.35 3.53
CA VAL A 111 17.69 -1.40 3.81
C VAL A 111 17.45 -2.61 2.91
N LEU A 112 16.20 -3.08 2.80
CA LEU A 112 15.84 -4.20 1.92
C LEU A 112 16.21 -3.93 0.45
N LEU A 113 15.86 -2.75 -0.07
CA LEU A 113 16.22 -2.34 -1.43
C LEU A 113 17.73 -2.32 -1.64
N LYS A 114 18.49 -1.85 -0.65
CA LYS A 114 19.96 -1.83 -0.71
C LYS A 114 20.55 -3.24 -0.75
N VAL A 115 20.00 -4.17 0.04
CA VAL A 115 20.42 -5.59 0.05
C VAL A 115 20.11 -6.26 -1.30
N VAL A 116 18.87 -6.15 -1.77
CA VAL A 116 18.44 -6.73 -3.06
C VAL A 116 19.28 -6.19 -4.21
N LYS A 117 19.54 -4.88 -4.24
CA LYS A 117 20.40 -4.28 -5.27
C LYS A 117 21.82 -4.82 -5.20
N ARG A 118 22.37 -5.02 -4.00
CA ARG A 118 23.71 -5.58 -3.81
C ARG A 118 23.80 -7.02 -4.33
N GLU A 119 22.81 -7.85 -4.03
CA GLU A 119 22.75 -9.24 -4.53
C GLU A 119 22.67 -9.28 -6.05
N HIS A 120 21.82 -8.44 -6.65
CA HIS A 120 21.70 -8.37 -8.10
C HIS A 120 23.02 -7.94 -8.78
N LEU A 121 23.75 -6.98 -8.19
CA LEU A 121 25.07 -6.56 -8.67
C LEU A 121 26.11 -7.68 -8.52
N LEU A 122 26.07 -8.44 -7.42
CA LEU A 122 26.97 -9.57 -7.19
C LEU A 122 26.72 -10.71 -8.20
N HIS A 123 25.46 -11.06 -8.45
CA HIS A 123 25.11 -12.06 -9.45
C HIS A 123 25.53 -11.66 -10.85
N ALA A 124 25.34 -10.38 -11.23
CA ALA A 124 25.79 -9.86 -12.51
C ALA A 124 27.33 -9.91 -12.67
N ALA A 125 28.07 -9.63 -11.60
CA ALA A 125 29.54 -9.72 -11.60
C ALA A 125 30.03 -11.17 -11.77
N LEU A 126 29.38 -12.13 -11.09
CA LEU A 126 29.72 -13.56 -11.19
C LEU A 126 29.37 -14.16 -12.56
N SER A 127 28.30 -13.69 -13.22
CA SER A 127 27.95 -14.13 -14.58
C SER A 127 28.89 -13.60 -15.68
N HIS A 128 29.75 -12.62 -15.37
CA HIS A 128 30.69 -12.02 -16.31
C HIS A 128 32.14 -12.53 -16.15
N GLN A 129 32.41 -13.49 -15.27
CA GLN A 129 33.76 -14.04 -15.09
C GLN A 129 34.03 -15.13 -16.17
N PRO A 130 35.08 -14.99 -17.01
CA PRO A 130 35.37 -15.99 -18.05
C PRO A 130 35.83 -17.32 -17.42
N PRO A 131 35.59 -18.46 -18.10
CA PRO A 131 36.02 -19.76 -17.59
C PRO A 131 37.54 -19.76 -17.43
N LEU A 132 38.01 -20.18 -16.25
CA LEU A 132 39.42 -20.41 -15.96
C LEU A 132 39.93 -21.50 -16.91
N SER A 133 40.73 -21.08 -17.89
CA SER A 133 41.54 -21.94 -18.78
C SER A 133 42.76 -22.48 -18.07
#